data_AF-A0A932Z9Q0-F1
#
_entry.id   AF-A0A932Z9Q0-F1
#
_cell.length_a   1.000
_cell.length_b   1.000
_cell.length_c   1.000
_cell.angle_alpha   90.00
_cell.angle_beta   90.00
_cell.angle_gamma   90.00
#
_symmetry.space_group_name_H-M   'P 1'
#
loop_
_entity.id
_entity.type
_entity.pdbx_description
1 polymer ?
#
loop_
_entity_poly.entity_id
_entity_poly.type
_entity_poly.pdbx_seq_one_letter_code
_entity_poly.pdbx_strand_id
1 'polypeptide(L)'
;MRETGLPVRAVFDFGPDQFVILDGEQLRHSLRAGHPEPWMTFHCGAGNIFQGRPRRVTSRAGNLLSVECEDGIVHLDFDEGTATKDTPHGKLVYLGGIEEGNEGKGYIPLGA
;
A
#
# COMPACT_ATOMS: atom_id res chain seq x y z
N MET A 1 -5.70 0.97 19.23
CA MET A 1 -5.59 1.96 18.15
C MET A 1 -4.18 1.87 17.61
N ARG A 2 -4.02 1.46 16.34
CA ARG A 2 -2.72 1.55 15.66
C ARG A 2 -2.43 3.03 15.40
N GLU A 3 -1.18 3.47 15.52
CA GLU A 3 -0.78 4.82 15.12
C GLU A 3 -1.10 5.01 13.63
N THR A 4 -1.71 6.14 13.27
CA THR A 4 -2.29 6.43 11.95
C THR A 4 -1.24 6.78 10.88
N GLY A 5 -0.03 6.22 10.98
CA GLY A 5 1.09 6.58 10.12
C GLY A 5 1.95 5.39 9.73
N LEU A 6 2.67 5.53 8.61
CA LEU A 6 3.59 4.52 8.13
C LEU A 6 4.72 4.29 9.16
N PRO A 7 5.13 3.04 9.43
CA PRO A 7 6.20 2.78 10.39
C PRO A 7 7.48 3.54 10.04
N VAL A 8 8.12 4.17 11.03
CA VAL A 8 9.38 4.93 10.84
C VAL A 8 10.41 4.05 10.13
N ARG A 9 10.52 2.78 10.52
CA ARG A 9 11.41 1.79 9.91
C ARG A 9 10.66 0.78 9.03
N ALA A 10 9.70 1.24 8.23
CA ALA A 10 8.98 0.37 7.30
C ALA A 10 9.92 -0.44 6.39
N VAL A 11 9.67 -1.75 6.32
CA VAL A 11 10.25 -2.68 5.35
C VAL A 11 9.14 -3.16 4.43
N PHE A 12 9.44 -3.27 3.15
CA PHE A 12 8.46 -3.57 2.11
C PHE A 12 8.77 -4.92 1.48
N ASP A 13 7.76 -5.79 1.41
CA ASP A 13 7.83 -7.07 0.73
C ASP A 13 6.81 -7.13 -0.41
N PHE A 14 7.24 -7.73 -1.53
CA PHE A 14 6.52 -7.71 -2.81
C PHE A 14 6.26 -9.15 -3.25
N GLY A 15 5.06 -9.64 -2.96
CA GLY A 15 4.58 -10.93 -3.45
C GLY A 15 4.02 -10.84 -4.88
N PRO A 16 3.78 -11.99 -5.53
CA PRO A 16 3.03 -12.01 -6.79
C PRO A 16 1.60 -11.45 -6.63
N ASP A 17 0.96 -11.72 -5.50
CA ASP A 17 -0.45 -11.38 -5.25
C ASP A 17 -0.64 -10.48 -4.03
N GLN A 18 0.43 -9.89 -3.48
CA GLN A 18 0.34 -9.05 -2.30
C GLN A 18 1.47 -8.01 -2.19
N PHE A 19 1.17 -6.92 -1.50
CA PHE A 19 2.14 -5.96 -1.00
C PHE A 19 2.07 -5.95 0.53
N VAL A 20 3.22 -6.12 1.20
CA VAL A 20 3.28 -6.20 2.66
C VAL A 20 4.19 -5.11 3.21
N ILE A 21 3.69 -4.41 4.22
CA ILE A 21 4.43 -3.43 5.01
C ILE A 21 4.70 -4.06 6.37
N LEU A 22 5.98 -4.12 6.75
CA LEU A 22 6.44 -4.60 8.04
C LEU A 22 7.01 -3.42 8.84
N ASP A 23 6.81 -3.42 10.16
CA ASP A 23 7.57 -2.55 11.04
C ASP A 23 8.97 -3.15 11.28
N GLY A 24 10.01 -2.47 10.80
CA GLY A 24 11.40 -2.90 10.94
C GLY A 24 11.90 -2.93 12.38
N GLU A 25 11.27 -2.23 13.32
CA GLU A 25 11.56 -2.41 14.74
C GLU A 25 11.04 -3.75 15.25
N GLN A 26 9.77 -4.07 14.96
CA GLN A 26 9.19 -5.37 15.29
C GLN A 26 9.96 -6.51 14.62
N LEU A 27 10.34 -6.34 13.34
CA LEU A 27 11.11 -7.34 12.59
C LEU A 27 12.40 -7.73 13.33
N ARG A 28 13.15 -6.76 13.86
CA ARG A 28 14.39 -7.03 14.61
C ARG A 28 14.16 -7.86 15.86
N HIS A 29 13.03 -7.68 16.54
CA HIS A 29 12.65 -8.45 17.72
C HIS A 29 12.12 -9.84 17.35
N SER A 30 11.37 -9.96 16.26
CA SER A 30 10.68 -11.19 15.82
C SER A 30 11.58 -12.20 15.10
N LEU A 31 12.78 -11.80 14.66
CA LEU A 31 13.77 -12.73 14.09
C LEU A 31 14.18 -13.86 15.06
N ARG A 32 13.82 -13.78 16.34
CA ARG A 32 14.02 -14.84 17.34
C ARG A 32 12.80 -15.72 17.60
N ALA A 33 11.60 -15.32 17.17
CA ALA A 33 10.32 -15.93 17.58
C ALA A 33 9.52 -16.58 16.44
N GLY A 34 9.93 -16.37 15.18
CA GLY A 34 9.28 -16.96 14.01
C GLY A 34 8.11 -16.12 13.52
N HIS A 35 8.31 -15.52 12.34
CA HIS A 35 7.35 -14.74 11.55
C HIS A 35 6.94 -13.37 12.15
N PRO A 36 7.49 -12.25 11.64
CA PRO A 36 7.00 -10.92 12.00
C PRO A 36 5.52 -10.78 11.58
N GLU A 37 4.69 -10.25 12.46
CA GLU A 37 3.32 -9.89 12.09
C GLU A 37 3.36 -8.70 11.11
N PRO A 38 2.65 -8.76 9.98
CA PRO A 38 2.53 -7.62 9.08
C PRO A 38 1.91 -6.40 9.78
N TRP A 39 2.51 -5.23 9.56
CA TRP A 39 1.88 -3.98 9.94
C TRP A 39 0.64 -3.73 9.08
N MET A 40 0.77 -3.94 7.76
CA MET A 40 -0.34 -3.90 6.82
C MET A 40 -0.08 -4.81 5.63
N THR A 41 -1.13 -5.48 5.14
CA THR A 41 -1.09 -6.34 3.96
C THR A 41 -2.16 -5.90 2.98
N PHE A 42 -1.76 -5.67 1.73
CA PHE A 42 -2.67 -5.45 0.63
C PHE A 42 -2.63 -6.64 -0.32
N HIS A 43 -3.80 -7.11 -0.73
CA HIS A 43 -3.96 -8.19 -1.69
C HIS A 43 -4.22 -7.62 -3.07
N CYS A 44 -3.59 -8.23 -4.07
CA CYS A 44 -3.90 -7.95 -5.46
C CYS A 44 -5.30 -8.49 -5.79
N GLY A 45 -6.15 -7.67 -6.40
CA GLY A 45 -7.50 -8.11 -6.73
C GLY A 45 -8.32 -7.07 -7.47
N ALA A 46 -9.36 -7.54 -8.17
CA ALA A 46 -10.29 -6.65 -8.84
C ALA A 46 -10.95 -5.73 -7.81
N GLY A 47 -10.80 -4.43 -8.02
CA GLY A 47 -11.37 -3.39 -7.17
C GLY A 47 -10.59 -3.13 -5.88
N ASN A 48 -9.47 -3.80 -5.62
CA ASN A 48 -8.59 -3.46 -4.48
C ASN A 48 -7.69 -2.29 -4.84
N ILE A 49 -7.01 -1.72 -3.83
CA ILE A 49 -5.98 -0.70 -4.04
C ILE A 49 -4.91 -1.20 -5.02
N PHE A 50 -4.45 -2.43 -4.83
CA PHE A 50 -3.57 -3.10 -5.79
C PHE A 50 -4.42 -4.00 -6.69
N GLN A 51 -4.58 -3.63 -7.96
CA GLN A 51 -5.25 -4.49 -8.94
C GLN A 51 -4.25 -5.32 -9.75
N GLY A 52 -3.08 -4.75 -10.04
CA GLY A 52 -1.93 -5.42 -10.64
C GLY A 52 -0.81 -5.69 -9.64
N ARG A 53 0.12 -6.56 -10.04
CA ARG A 53 1.23 -7.00 -9.18
C ARG A 53 2.14 -5.81 -8.81
N PRO A 54 2.44 -5.58 -7.52
CA PRO A 54 3.41 -4.58 -7.10
C PRO A 54 4.84 -5.03 -7.46
N ARG A 55 5.65 -4.10 -7.94
CA ARG A 55 7.03 -4.34 -8.39
C ARG A 55 8.06 -3.82 -7.41
N ARG A 56 7.93 -2.55 -7.02
CA ARG A 56 8.83 -1.88 -6.09
C ARG A 56 8.22 -0.60 -5.54
N VAL A 57 8.70 -0.16 -4.39
CA VAL A 57 8.51 1.21 -3.92
C VAL A 57 9.40 2.14 -4.74
N THR A 58 8.84 3.19 -5.32
CA THR A 58 9.54 4.18 -6.13
C THR A 58 9.87 5.46 -5.36
N SER A 59 9.06 5.79 -4.36
CA SER A 59 9.28 6.95 -3.49
C SER A 59 8.67 6.73 -2.12
N ARG A 60 9.28 7.34 -1.11
CA ARG A 60 8.76 7.46 0.25
C ARG A 60 9.09 8.85 0.77
N ALA A 61 8.07 9.64 1.08
CA ALA A 61 8.20 10.98 1.66
C ALA A 61 7.27 11.08 2.86
N GLY A 62 7.82 10.92 4.08
CA GLY A 62 7.00 10.83 5.28
C GLY A 62 6.02 9.67 5.23
N ASN A 63 4.72 10.00 5.26
CA ASN A 63 3.58 9.10 5.19
C ASN A 63 2.99 8.94 3.78
N LEU A 64 3.62 9.52 2.75
CA LEU A 64 3.28 9.26 1.36
C LEU A 64 4.21 8.20 0.77
N LEU A 65 3.63 7.10 0.29
CA LEU A 65 4.33 5.99 -0.32
C LEU A 65 3.89 5.80 -1.78
N SER A 66 4.84 5.78 -2.71
CA SER A 66 4.56 5.46 -4.12
C SER A 66 5.08 4.07 -4.46
N VAL A 67 4.21 3.24 -5.03
CA VAL A 67 4.49 1.85 -5.41
C VAL A 67 4.23 1.68 -6.90
N GLU A 68 5.25 1.25 -7.63
CA GLU A 68 5.10 0.87 -9.05
C GLU A 68 4.47 -0.52 -9.14
N CYS A 69 3.42 -0.61 -9.96
CA CYS A 69 2.65 -1.82 -10.22
C CYS A 69 2.61 -2.08 -11.74
N GLU A 70 2.17 -3.28 -12.14
CA GLU A 70 2.01 -3.63 -13.57
C GLU A 70 1.02 -2.72 -14.32
N ASP A 71 0.09 -2.10 -13.60
CA ASP A 71 -1.06 -1.37 -14.10
C ASP A 71 -1.04 0.14 -13.77
N GLY A 72 0.10 0.66 -13.28
CA GLY A 72 0.28 2.07 -12.93
C GLY A 72 1.16 2.29 -11.71
N ILE A 73 1.12 3.49 -11.15
CA ILE A 73 1.77 3.83 -9.89
C ILE A 73 0.68 4.09 -8.84
N VAL A 74 0.69 3.32 -7.75
CA VAL A 74 -0.22 3.51 -6.62
C VAL A 74 0.46 4.41 -5.59
N HIS A 75 -0.25 5.43 -5.13
CA HIS A 75 0.15 6.32 -4.04
C HIS A 75 -0.73 6.03 -2.82
N LEU A 76 -0.09 5.68 -1.71
CA LEU A 76 -0.71 5.51 -0.41
C LEU A 76 -0.37 6.73 0.45
N ASP A 77 -1.36 7.54 0.76
CA ASP A 77 -1.23 8.68 1.67
C ASP A 77 -1.77 8.26 3.04
N PHE A 78 -0.87 7.89 3.95
CA PHE A 78 -1.24 7.45 5.29
C PHE A 78 -1.67 8.60 6.21
N ASP A 79 -1.31 9.85 5.90
CA ASP A 79 -1.80 11.02 6.68
C ASP A 79 -3.27 11.30 6.36
N GLU A 80 -3.62 11.26 5.07
CA GLU A 80 -4.99 11.47 4.60
C GLU A 80 -5.85 10.20 4.66
N GLY A 81 -5.22 9.03 4.85
CA GLY A 81 -5.90 7.74 4.82
C GLY A 81 -6.45 7.36 3.45
N THR A 82 -5.89 7.91 2.36
CA THR A 82 -6.40 7.75 0.99
C THR A 82 -5.41 7.06 0.05
N ALA A 83 -5.91 6.47 -1.03
CA ALA A 83 -5.08 5.93 -2.10
C ALA A 83 -5.45 6.52 -3.45
N THR A 84 -4.43 6.87 -4.24
CA THR A 84 -4.60 7.29 -5.64
C THR A 84 -3.74 6.45 -6.57
N LYS A 85 -4.08 6.43 -7.85
CA LYS A 85 -3.35 5.64 -8.85
C LYS A 85 -3.16 6.45 -10.12
N ASP A 86 -1.90 6.60 -10.52
CA ASP A 86 -1.52 7.22 -11.78
C ASP A 86 -1.48 6.14 -12.87
N THR A 87 -2.27 6.34 -13.92
CA THR A 87 -2.37 5.43 -15.08
C THR A 87 -2.09 6.20 -16.38
N PRO A 88 -1.82 5.50 -17.50
CA PRO A 88 -1.72 6.16 -18.81
C PRO A 88 -2.97 6.94 -19.24
N HIS A 89 -4.12 6.67 -18.61
CA HIS A 89 -5.41 7.31 -18.92
C HIS A 89 -5.76 8.45 -17.97
N GLY A 90 -4.91 8.74 -16.98
CA GLY A 90 -5.13 9.77 -15.98
C GLY A 90 -5.05 9.22 -14.55
N LYS A 91 -5.35 10.11 -13.60
CA LYS A 91 -5.30 9.82 -12.18
C LYS A 91 -6.64 9.29 -11.67
N LEU A 92 -6.57 8.26 -10.84
CA LEU A 92 -7.71 7.63 -10.20
C LEU A 92 -7.62 7.80 -8.68
N VAL A 93 -8.75 7.83 -8.00
CA VAL A 93 -8.85 7.79 -6.53
C VAL A 93 -9.63 6.57 -6.10
N TYR A 94 -9.12 5.88 -5.07
CA TYR A 94 -9.78 4.72 -4.49
C TYR A 94 -11.04 5.15 -3.74
N LEU A 95 -12.13 4.39 -3.85
CA LEU A 95 -13.42 4.76 -3.26
C LEU A 95 -13.52 4.57 -1.75
N GLY A 96 -12.57 3.85 -1.13
CA GLY A 96 -12.49 3.67 0.33
C GLY A 96 -11.22 4.30 0.92
N GLY A 97 -11.03 4.09 2.23
CA GLY A 97 -9.78 4.39 2.90
C GLY A 97 -8.69 3.34 2.63
N ILE A 98 -7.44 3.65 2.99
CA ILE A 98 -6.32 2.70 2.92
C ILE A 98 -6.63 1.41 3.70
N GLU A 99 -7.27 1.52 4.87
CA GLU A 99 -7.64 0.35 5.69
C GLU A 99 -8.65 -0.57 5.00
N GLU A 100 -9.48 -0.02 4.11
CA GLU A 100 -10.44 -0.76 3.28
C GLU A 100 -9.82 -1.22 1.95
N GLY A 101 -8.49 -1.19 1.83
CA GLY A 101 -7.77 -1.41 0.58
C GLY A 101 -7.97 -2.78 -0.08
N ASN A 102 -8.51 -3.74 0.68
CA ASN A 102 -8.78 -5.12 0.26
C ASN A 102 -10.29 -5.40 0.08
N GLU A 103 -11.15 -4.39 0.22
CA GLU A 103 -12.61 -4.58 0.19
C GLU A 103 -13.22 -4.51 -1.22
N GLY A 104 -12.42 -4.37 -2.27
CA GLY A 104 -12.92 -4.39 -3.64
C GLY A 104 -13.76 -3.17 -4.05
N LYS A 105 -13.61 -2.01 -3.38
CA LYS A 105 -14.46 -0.82 -3.62
C LYS A 105 -14.26 -0.20 -5.00
N GLY A 106 -13.10 -0.40 -5.61
CA GLY A 106 -12.75 0.14 -6.91
C GLY A 106 -12.25 1.59 -6.89
N TYR A 107 -12.00 2.09 -8.09
CA TYR A 107 -11.42 3.41 -8.35
C TYR A 107 -12.38 4.25 -9.19
N ILE A 108 -12.34 5.57 -8.98
CA ILE A 108 -13.00 6.54 -9.86
C ILE A 108 -11.98 7.53 -10.44
N PRO A 109 -12.21 8.07 -11.64
CA PRO A 109 -11.38 9.13 -12.19
C PRO A 109 -11.38 10.36 -11.28
N LEU A 110 -10.19 10.86 -10.94
CA LEU A 110 -10.05 12.16 -10.32
C LEU A 110 -10.22 13.19 -11.46
N GLY A 111 -11.30 13.98 -11.40
CA GLY A 111 -11.82 14.78 -12.52
C GLY A 111 -10.77 15.52 -13.34
N ALA A 112 -10.97 15.51 -14.67
CA ALA A 112 -10.23 16.29 -15.66
C ALA A 112 -10.53 17.80 -15.55
#